data_AF-A0A2R7KBC9-F1
#
_entry.id   AF-A0A2R7KBC9-F1
#
_cell.length_a   1.000
_cell.length_b   1.000
_cell.length_c   1.000
_cell.angle_alpha   90.00
_cell.angle_beta   90.00
_cell.angle_gamma   90.00
#
_symmetry.space_group_name_H-M   'P 1'
#
loop_
_entity.id
_entity.type
_entity.pdbx_description
1 polymer ?
#
loop_
_entity_poly.entity_id
_entity_poly.type
_entity_poly.pdbx_seq_one_letter_code
_entity_poly.pdbx_strand_id
1 'polypeptide(L)' 'MANFTLTPETAQKVKIKFLRKYRELAGENISFTPGQEEELVNQLMSLIKRDRKYVEFTINKALADPDGNRL' A
#
# COMPACT_ATOMS: atom_id res chain seq x y z
N MET A 1 11.26 -1.97 -10.55
CA MET A 1 11.43 -2.34 -9.14
C MET A 1 10.72 -1.31 -8.27
N ALA A 2 9.97 -1.74 -7.28
CA ALA A 2 9.32 -0.84 -6.33
C ALA A 2 10.41 -0.05 -5.59
N ASN A 3 10.15 1.22 -5.28
CA ASN A 3 11.14 2.10 -4.66
C ASN A 3 11.15 2.04 -3.12
N PHE A 4 10.58 0.98 -2.54
CA PHE A 4 10.45 0.78 -1.11
C PHE A 4 10.63 -0.70 -0.77
N THR A 5 10.88 -0.98 0.51
CA THR A 5 10.93 -2.34 1.05
C THR A 5 9.96 -2.45 2.22
N LEU A 6 9.24 -3.57 2.29
CA LEU A 6 8.37 -3.86 3.42
C LEU A 6 9.07 -4.74 4.45
N THR A 7 8.72 -4.52 5.71
CA THR A 7 8.88 -5.48 6.79
C THR A 7 7.48 -6.00 7.15
N PRO A 8 7.35 -7.10 7.92
CA PRO A 8 6.03 -7.56 8.37
C PRO A 8 5.24 -6.48 9.12
N GLU A 9 5.93 -5.66 9.91
CA GLU A 9 5.31 -4.55 10.65
C GLU A 9 4.83 -3.44 9.71
N THR A 10 5.67 -3.01 8.76
CA THR A 10 5.30 -1.92 7.84
C THR A 10 4.27 -2.37 6.81
N ALA A 11 4.28 -3.63 6.40
CA ALA A 11 3.24 -4.25 5.58
C ALA A 11 1.86 -4.10 6.21
N GLN A 12 1.74 -4.39 7.50
CA GLN A 12 0.47 -4.23 8.23
C GLN A 12 0.03 -2.76 8.30
N LYS A 13 0.98 -1.83 8.50
CA LYS A 13 0.70 -0.39 8.49
C LYS A 13 0.19 0.11 7.13
N VAL A 14 0.85 -0.31 6.05
CA VAL A 14 0.44 0.00 4.67
C VAL A 14 -0.96 -0.55 4.41
N LYS A 15 -1.22 -1.81 4.78
CA LYS A 15 -2.55 -2.44 4.65
C LYS A 15 -3.64 -1.61 5.33
N ILE A 16 -3.44 -1.26 6.60
CA ILE A 16 -4.41 -0.45 7.36
C ILE A 16 -4.67 0.90 6.67
N LYS A 17 -3.61 1.58 6.19
CA LYS A 17 -3.76 2.86 5.51
C LYS A 17 -4.57 2.76 4.22
N PHE A 18 -4.32 1.73 3.41
CA PHE A 18 -5.09 1.51 2.19
C PHE A 18 -6.55 1.16 2.49
N LEU A 19 -6.83 0.29 3.48
CA LEU A 19 -8.19 -0.04 3.90
C LEU A 19 -8.96 1.17 4.46
N ARG A 20 -8.28 2.10 5.16
CA ARG A 20 -8.89 3.36 5.63
C ARG A 20 -9.32 4.26 4.48
N LYS A 21 -8.54 4.29 3.39
CA LYS A 21 -8.76 5.16 2.23
C LYS A 21 -9.70 4.54 1.19
N TYR A 22 -9.68 3.22 1.08
CA TYR A 22 -10.42 2.41 0.10
C TYR A 22 -11.07 1.24 0.84
N ARG A 23 -12.31 1.44 1.27
CA ARG A 23 -13.05 0.43 2.05
C ARG A 23 -13.33 -0.84 1.24
N GLU A 24 -13.47 -0.69 -0.08
CA GLU A 24 -13.68 -1.77 -1.04
C GLU A 24 -12.55 -2.80 -1.05
N LEU A 25 -11.32 -2.40 -0.69
CA LEU A 25 -10.19 -3.32 -0.62
C LEU A 25 -10.32 -4.38 0.48
N ALA A 26 -11.27 -4.23 1.42
CA ALA A 26 -11.51 -5.21 2.47
C ALA A 26 -12.00 -6.56 1.92
N GLY A 27 -12.65 -6.57 0.76
CA GLY A 27 -13.09 -7.81 0.07
C GLY A 27 -12.04 -8.38 -0.89
N GLU A 28 -10.92 -7.70 -1.10
CA GLU A 28 -9.92 -8.06 -2.09
C GLU A 28 -8.80 -8.91 -1.49
N ASN A 29 -8.28 -9.85 -2.27
CA ASN A 29 -7.14 -10.67 -1.87
C ASN A 29 -5.82 -9.99 -2.26
N ILE A 30 -5.32 -9.12 -1.38
CA ILE A 30 -4.08 -8.34 -1.62
C ILE A 30 -2.95 -8.88 -0.74
N SER A 31 -1.82 -9.23 -1.35
CA SER A 31 -0.64 -9.72 -0.63
C SER A 31 0.25 -8.55 -0.19
N PHE A 32 0.34 -8.32 1.12
CA PHE A 32 1.29 -7.38 1.71
C PHE A 32 2.53 -8.12 2.23
N THR A 33 3.17 -8.92 1.37
CA THR A 33 4.31 -9.77 1.78
C THR A 33 5.65 -9.08 1.45
N PRO A 34 6.59 -9.00 2.40
CA PRO A 34 7.95 -8.54 2.13
C PRO A 34 8.62 -9.30 0.97
N GLY A 35 9.29 -8.59 0.07
CA GLY A 35 9.90 -9.16 -1.13
C GLY A 35 8.94 -9.32 -2.32
N GLN A 36 7.65 -9.01 -2.17
CA GLN A 36 6.66 -8.98 -3.25
C GLN A 36 6.15 -7.56 -3.57
N GLU A 37 6.97 -6.53 -3.32
CA GLU A 37 6.53 -5.13 -3.40
C GLU A 37 6.06 -4.72 -4.79
N GLU A 38 6.67 -5.25 -5.86
CA GLU A 38 6.21 -5.02 -7.24
C GLU A 38 4.82 -5.58 -7.50
N GLU A 39 4.55 -6.80 -7.02
CA GLU A 39 3.25 -7.43 -7.19
C GLU A 39 2.18 -6.64 -6.43
N LEU A 40 2.48 -6.23 -5.19
CA LEU A 40 1.62 -5.37 -4.39
C LEU A 40 1.28 -4.07 -5.12
N VAL A 41 2.27 -3.40 -5.70
CA VAL A 41 2.06 -2.15 -6.46
C VAL A 41 1.13 -2.40 -7.64
N ASN A 42 1.36 -3.44 -8.43
CA ASN A 42 0.54 -3.77 -9.59
C ASN A 42 -0.91 -4.14 -9.21
N GLN A 43 -1.09 -4.92 -8.14
CA GLN A 43 -2.41 -5.26 -7.60
C GLN A 43 -3.16 -3.99 -7.18
N LEU A 44 -2.52 -3.13 -6.37
CA LEU A 44 -3.13 -1.90 -5.89
C LEU A 44 -3.48 -0.94 -7.03
N MET A 45 -2.61 -0.78 -8.04
CA MET A 45 -2.91 0.03 -9.22
C MET A 45 -4.20 -0.42 -9.92
N SER A 46 -4.34 -1.73 -10.13
CA SER A 46 -5.51 -2.32 -10.77
C SER A 46 -6.78 -2.15 -9.94
N LEU A 47 -6.70 -2.35 -8.63
CA LEU A 47 -7.86 -2.31 -7.73
C LEU A 47 -8.37 -0.87 -7.51
N ILE A 48 -7.48 0.07 -7.19
CA ILE A 48 -7.87 1.44 -6.85
C ILE A 48 -7.91 2.38 -8.07
N LYS A 49 -7.60 1.85 -9.26
CA LYS A 49 -7.58 2.57 -10.55
C LYS A 49 -6.69 3.82 -10.51
N ARG A 50 -5.47 3.67 -9.99
CA ARG A 50 -4.45 4.73 -9.91
C ARG A 50 -3.14 4.28 -10.54
N ASP A 51 -2.32 5.26 -10.91
CA ASP A 51 -1.01 5.01 -11.48
C ASP A 51 -0.01 4.55 -10.41
N ARG A 52 1.11 4.02 -10.89
CA ARG A 52 2.22 3.53 -10.07
C ARG A 52 2.73 4.60 -9.10
N LYS A 53 2.92 5.82 -9.61
CA LYS A 53 3.45 6.95 -8.85
C LYS A 53 2.58 7.25 -7.63
N TYR A 54 1.26 7.26 -7.80
CA TYR A 54 0.33 7.51 -6.69
C TYR A 54 0.34 6.38 -5.65
N VAL A 55 0.41 5.13 -6.10
CA VAL A 55 0.47 3.96 -5.21
C VAL A 55 1.75 3.99 -4.38
N GLU A 56 2.91 4.09 -5.03
CA GLU A 56 4.21 4.15 -4.37
C GLU A 56 4.30 5.37 -3.43
N PHE A 57 3.78 6.53 -3.82
CA PHE A 57 3.67 7.71 -2.94
C PHE A 57 2.84 7.41 -1.68
N THR A 58 1.68 6.77 -1.84
CA THR A 58 0.78 6.47 -0.71
C THR A 58 1.43 5.49 0.27
N ILE A 59 2.12 4.47 -0.27
CA ILE A 59 2.89 3.49 0.51
C ILE A 59 4.02 4.20 1.26
N ASN A 60 4.86 4.97 0.59
CA ASN A 60 5.96 5.71 1.24
C ASN A 60 5.45 6.67 2.32
N LYS A 61 4.31 7.34 2.10
CA LYS A 61 3.66 8.16 3.14
C LYS A 61 3.21 7.30 4.33
N ALA A 62 2.88 6.03 4.15
CA ALA A 62 2.52 5.11 5.25
C ALA A 62 3.75 4.66 6.05
N LEU A 63 4.87 4.50 5.35
CA LEU A 63 6.16 4.14 5.94
C LEU A 63 6.75 5.29 6.75
N ALA A 64 6.60 6.53 6.26
CA ALA A 64 7.15 7.73 6.90
C ALA A 64 6.31 8.26 8.07
N ASP A 65 4.97 8.12 8.01
CA ASP A 65 4.07 8.58 9.05
C ASP A 65 2.90 7.58 9.21
N PRO A 66 3.02 6.60 10.12
CA PRO A 66 2.05 5.52 10.27
C PRO A 66 0.72 5.98 10.89
N ASP A 67 0.72 7.11 11.60
CA ASP A 67 -0.46 7.66 12.29
C ASP A 67 -1.07 8.88 11.54
N GLY A 68 -0.29 9.53 10.67
CA GLY A 68 -0.67 10.74 9.96
C GLY A 68 -1.62 10.52 8.79
N ASN A 69 -2.91 10.67 9.05
CA ASN A 69 -3.92 10.87 8.00
C ASN A 69 -4.21 12.36 7.77
N ARG A 70 -3.17 13.20 7.64
CA ARG A 70 -3.35 14.59 7.19
C ARG A 70 -3.62 14.59 5.68
N LEU A 71 -4.85 14.98 5.35
CA LEU A 71 -5.42 15.14 4.01
C LEU A 71 -4.56 16.09 3.18
#